data_AF-A0A7J9SIN3-F1
#
_entry.id   AF-A0A7J9SIN3-F1
#
_cell.length_a   1.000
_cell.length_b   1.000
_cell.length_c   1.000
_cell.angle_alpha   90.00
_cell.angle_beta   90.00
_cell.angle_gamma   90.00
#
_symmetry.space_group_name_H-M   'P 1'
#
loop_
_entity.id
_entity.type
_entity.pdbx_description
1 polymer ?
#
loop_
_entity_poly.entity_id
_entity_poly.type
_entity_poly.pdbx_seq_one_letter_code
_entity_poly.pdbx_strand_id
1 'polypeptide(L)'
;MLADGVPDGDEADAEPTPADRPTVLVVDDDRALADTCEYWLREEYDVRVAYGGRQALERVDGDVDVVLLDRRMPDVSGDDVLEEIDDRGLDCRIAMMTAVAPDTDIVEMPFDEYLVKPVDEESVTETVEELLVRAEFDERIREYFALASTEAVLDGREVRDPATLDDLAERVRELRAERESEIRDRERQLERTRRINGLLREVDRGLVDADTRADIVETVCDSFAASPYDGAWVARYDQAVGTVECEVAGESIASPFGLADDADAGDGAVDPEALVKRTIDTRSPVTASVPPSAAAAVLAAPDPPDADRTFVAVPIDYRETVYGALVVYVRGDITDEELSMLVEMGETVGNGINGAESKRLLHADSAVELEFEHTDAGDVLVDLSRELDTTVRLEGIAPADDGVVTCFVHVSDADPEAVFGSVTPRDAVANARVVSEEDDGTLFELRLTDASAVVTLVELGAKVESFAVTGGEGRLVIRAPAGSDLRTFTLGVQSPFPEVSVVAKREVDDAVQSTSSFRRQLEEKLTDRQRDVMETALTSGYFEWPRGSTAEEVASSLGIAAPTFHEHLRAGERKLIESFFAETGDRVGRDREERAADD
;
A
#
# COMPACT_ATOMS: atom_id res chain seq x y z
N MET A 1 39.28 2.99 38.24
CA MET A 1 38.28 2.39 39.16
C MET A 1 37.04 3.22 39.01
N LEU A 2 35.90 2.78 38.49
CA LEU A 2 35.30 1.47 38.15
C LEU A 2 34.26 1.82 37.05
N ALA A 3 34.25 1.16 35.89
CA ALA A 3 33.52 -0.08 35.59
C ALA A 3 31.99 0.02 35.73
N ASP A 4 31.35 0.12 34.55
CA ASP A 4 30.23 -0.67 34.02
C ASP A 4 28.85 -0.70 34.68
N GLY A 5 27.83 -0.63 33.83
CA GLY A 5 26.45 -1.01 34.11
C GLY A 5 25.42 -0.39 33.15
N VAL A 6 25.24 -0.99 31.97
CA VAL A 6 23.99 -0.93 31.19
C VAL A 6 23.05 -2.04 31.70
N PRO A 7 21.73 -1.80 31.81
CA PRO A 7 20.74 -2.47 30.94
C PRO A 7 19.73 -1.44 30.36
N ASP A 8 19.47 -1.43 29.05
CA ASP A 8 18.44 -2.20 28.30
C ASP A 8 16.98 -1.79 28.58
N GLY A 9 16.33 -1.29 27.52
CA GLY A 9 15.02 -1.76 27.06
C GLY A 9 13.75 -0.99 27.49
N ASP A 10 12.90 -0.75 26.50
CA ASP A 10 11.50 -0.26 26.52
C ASP A 10 11.26 1.23 26.78
N GLU A 11 11.33 1.99 25.67
CA GLU A 11 10.35 3.03 25.40
C GLU A 11 9.00 2.36 25.14
N ALA A 12 8.13 2.40 26.14
CA ALA A 12 6.70 2.27 25.93
C ALA A 12 6.15 3.67 25.64
N ASP A 13 5.23 3.76 24.67
CA ASP A 13 4.37 4.90 24.40
C ASP A 13 4.01 5.65 25.68
N ALA A 14 4.47 6.89 25.81
CA ALA A 14 4.04 7.74 26.90
C ALA A 14 2.60 8.19 26.61
N GLU A 15 1.63 7.37 27.02
CA GLU A 15 0.23 7.78 27.13
C GLU A 15 0.16 9.16 27.80
N PRO A 16 -0.68 10.09 27.29
CA PRO A 16 -0.82 11.40 27.90
C PRO A 16 -1.23 11.22 29.36
N THR A 17 -0.43 11.80 30.25
CA THR A 17 -0.64 11.76 31.71
C THR A 17 -2.10 12.15 32.01
N PRO A 18 -2.82 11.43 32.90
CA PRO A 18 -4.26 11.60 33.14
C PRO A 18 -4.72 12.97 33.69
N ALA A 19 -3.83 13.98 33.74
CA ALA A 19 -4.12 15.32 34.21
C ALA A 19 -4.45 16.33 33.09
N ASP A 20 -4.30 15.97 31.81
CA ASP A 20 -4.54 16.85 30.64
C ASP A 20 -5.59 16.28 29.65
N ARG A 21 -6.32 15.22 30.02
CA ARG A 21 -7.36 14.65 29.15
C ARG A 21 -8.68 15.41 29.33
N PRO A 22 -9.40 15.78 28.26
CA PRO A 22 -10.69 16.42 28.37
C PRO A 22 -11.68 15.53 29.14
N THR A 23 -12.48 16.14 30.00
CA THR A 23 -13.44 15.42 30.85
C THR A 23 -14.82 15.41 30.18
N VAL A 24 -15.37 14.21 29.98
CA VAL A 24 -16.69 14.01 29.38
C VAL A 24 -17.64 13.44 30.42
N LEU A 25 -18.77 14.10 30.67
CA LEU A 25 -19.83 13.61 31.55
C LEU A 25 -20.96 12.98 30.72
N VAL A 26 -21.11 11.66 30.82
CA VAL A 26 -22.22 10.90 30.21
C VAL A 26 -23.36 10.77 31.20
N VAL A 27 -24.56 11.19 30.79
CA VAL A 27 -25.77 11.21 31.63
C VAL A 27 -26.92 10.48 30.93
N ASP A 28 -27.29 9.31 31.43
CA ASP A 28 -28.39 8.51 30.87
C ASP A 28 -29.02 7.61 31.93
N ASP A 29 -30.36 7.51 32.00
CA ASP A 29 -31.02 6.61 32.95
C ASP A 29 -30.96 5.14 32.52
N ASP A 30 -30.67 4.86 31.24
CA ASP A 30 -30.28 3.55 30.76
C ASP A 30 -28.81 3.29 31.06
N ARG A 31 -28.57 2.53 32.15
CA ARG A 31 -27.24 2.13 32.59
C ARG A 31 -26.43 1.43 31.51
N ALA A 32 -27.07 0.61 30.68
CA ALA A 32 -26.35 -0.12 29.65
C ALA A 32 -25.82 0.84 28.57
N LEU A 33 -26.61 1.86 28.21
CA LEU A 33 -26.20 2.88 27.25
C LEU A 33 -25.11 3.79 27.84
N ALA A 34 -25.27 4.24 29.08
CA ALA A 34 -24.29 5.07 29.78
C ALA A 34 -22.92 4.36 29.89
N ASP A 35 -22.91 3.09 30.31
CA ASP A 35 -21.69 2.29 30.43
C ASP A 35 -21.06 1.99 29.06
N THR A 36 -21.88 1.86 28.01
CA THR A 36 -21.39 1.65 26.64
C THR A 36 -20.71 2.91 26.09
N CYS A 37 -21.30 4.10 26.33
CA CYS A 37 -20.68 5.36 25.94
C CYS A 37 -19.39 5.64 26.73
N GLU A 38 -19.33 5.24 28.00
CA GLU A 38 -18.07 5.28 28.78
C GLU A 38 -17.01 4.37 28.18
N TYR A 39 -17.39 3.14 27.80
CA TYR A 39 -16.48 2.20 27.18
C TYR A 39 -15.88 2.74 25.88
N TRP A 40 -16.69 3.43 25.06
CA TRP A 40 -16.26 4.04 23.80
C TRP A 40 -15.29 5.20 24.01
N LEU A 41 -15.50 6.02 25.04
CA LEU A 41 -14.78 7.29 25.20
C LEU A 41 -13.55 7.21 26.13
N ARG A 42 -13.44 6.17 26.96
CA ARG A 42 -12.40 6.08 28.02
C ARG A 42 -10.95 5.98 27.51
N GLU A 43 -10.73 5.58 26.25
CA GLU A 43 -9.38 5.46 25.70
C GLU A 43 -8.75 6.85 25.50
N GLU A 44 -9.57 7.84 25.14
CA GLU A 44 -9.13 9.19 24.77
C GLU A 44 -9.51 10.26 25.80
N TYR A 45 -10.57 10.05 26.59
CA TYR A 45 -11.16 11.07 27.48
C TYR A 45 -11.25 10.61 28.95
N ASP A 46 -11.29 11.55 29.91
CA ASP A 46 -11.66 11.24 31.30
C ASP A 46 -13.19 11.21 31.42
N VAL A 47 -13.77 10.00 31.46
CA VAL A 47 -15.21 9.84 31.37
C VAL A 47 -15.85 9.68 32.74
N ARG A 48 -16.78 10.58 33.06
CA ARG A 48 -17.63 10.51 34.26
C ARG A 48 -19.02 10.04 33.86
N VAL A 49 -19.58 9.12 34.63
CA VAL A 49 -20.93 8.57 34.35
C VAL A 49 -21.94 8.96 35.43
N ALA A 50 -23.11 9.40 34.99
CA ALA A 50 -24.28 9.64 35.83
C ALA A 50 -25.52 8.92 35.28
N TYR A 51 -26.21 8.16 36.13
CA TYR A 51 -27.37 7.35 35.73
C TYR A 51 -28.71 8.07 35.90
N GLY A 52 -28.70 9.40 35.86
CA GLY A 52 -29.87 10.23 36.15
C GLY A 52 -29.51 11.67 36.51
N GLY A 53 -30.43 12.61 36.27
CA GLY A 53 -30.14 14.04 36.39
C GLY A 53 -29.70 14.51 37.79
N ARG A 54 -30.19 13.88 38.87
CA ARG A 54 -29.74 14.21 40.23
C ARG A 54 -28.27 13.86 40.46
N GLN A 55 -27.82 12.74 39.89
CA GLN A 55 -26.44 12.28 39.92
C GLN A 55 -25.53 13.14 39.02
N ALA A 56 -26.08 13.63 37.90
CA ALA A 56 -25.38 14.54 36.98
C ALA A 56 -25.07 15.87 37.66
N LEU A 57 -26.04 16.47 38.35
CA LEU A 57 -25.87 17.74 39.07
C LEU A 57 -24.89 17.67 40.25
N GLU A 58 -24.60 16.48 40.78
CA GLU A 58 -23.57 16.24 41.81
C GLU A 58 -22.17 16.07 41.21
N ARG A 59 -22.07 15.65 39.93
CA ARG A 59 -20.81 15.30 39.25
C ARG A 59 -20.34 16.36 38.25
N VAL A 60 -21.25 17.22 37.81
CA VAL A 60 -20.94 18.34 36.94
C VAL A 60 -20.28 19.44 37.77
N ASP A 61 -19.06 19.79 37.39
CA ASP A 61 -18.24 20.84 37.97
C ASP A 61 -17.51 21.59 36.84
N GLY A 62 -16.68 22.56 37.21
CA GLY A 62 -15.95 23.39 36.25
C GLY A 62 -14.84 22.66 35.49
N ASP A 63 -14.55 21.41 35.84
CA ASP A 63 -13.54 20.59 35.16
C ASP A 63 -14.16 19.71 34.05
N VAL A 64 -15.48 19.75 33.86
CA VAL A 64 -16.18 19.02 32.80
C VAL A 64 -16.19 19.86 31.53
N ASP A 65 -15.65 19.32 30.43
CA ASP A 65 -15.58 20.02 29.14
C ASP A 65 -16.81 19.75 28.27
N VAL A 66 -17.31 18.51 28.28
CA VAL A 66 -18.46 18.07 27.47
C VAL A 66 -19.45 17.27 28.32
N VAL A 67 -20.75 17.46 28.08
CA VAL A 67 -21.85 16.71 28.70
C VAL A 67 -22.69 16.06 27.61
N LEU A 68 -22.79 14.73 27.64
CA LEU A 68 -23.77 13.97 26.86
C LEU A 68 -25.00 13.72 27.73
N LEU A 69 -26.12 14.37 27.42
CA LEU A 69 -27.28 14.46 28.33
C LEU A 69 -28.53 13.83 27.74
N ASP A 70 -29.03 12.75 28.33
CA ASP A 70 -30.35 12.24 27.98
C ASP A 70 -31.44 13.24 28.37
N ARG A 71 -32.26 13.59 27.38
CA ARG A 71 -33.42 14.44 27.58
C ARG A 71 -34.44 13.83 28.55
N ARG A 72 -34.72 12.52 28.46
CA ARG A 72 -35.88 11.89 29.11
C ARG A 72 -35.49 10.96 30.25
N MET A 73 -35.11 11.55 31.38
CA MET A 73 -34.84 10.80 32.60
C MET A 73 -35.99 10.89 33.62
N PRO A 74 -36.23 9.85 34.45
CA PRO A 74 -37.37 9.76 35.37
C PRO A 74 -37.24 10.56 36.67
N ASP A 75 -36.02 10.93 37.09
CA ASP A 75 -35.77 11.65 38.35
C ASP A 75 -35.78 13.18 38.21
N VAL A 76 -34.94 13.70 37.32
CA VAL A 76 -34.80 15.11 36.95
C VAL A 76 -34.61 15.08 35.43
N SER A 77 -35.38 15.86 34.68
CA SER A 77 -35.31 15.79 33.21
C SER A 77 -34.00 16.39 32.70
N GLY A 78 -33.56 15.99 31.50
CA GLY A 78 -32.38 16.59 30.88
C GLY A 78 -32.55 18.09 30.65
N ASP A 79 -33.77 18.53 30.35
CA ASP A 79 -34.09 19.96 30.19
C ASP A 79 -33.89 20.73 31.52
N ASP A 80 -34.25 20.16 32.67
CA ASP A 80 -34.02 20.77 34.00
C ASP A 80 -32.52 20.77 34.39
N VAL A 81 -31.77 19.73 33.99
CA VAL A 81 -30.31 19.66 34.22
C VAL A 81 -29.59 20.71 33.40
N LEU A 82 -30.03 20.92 32.15
CA LEU A 82 -29.50 21.95 31.26
C LEU A 82 -29.68 23.36 31.86
N GLU A 83 -30.88 23.68 32.35
CA GLU A 83 -31.17 24.98 32.98
C GLU A 83 -30.32 25.21 34.23
N GLU A 84 -30.12 24.17 35.06
CA GLU A 84 -29.30 24.27 36.26
C GLU A 84 -27.79 24.38 35.96
N ILE A 85 -27.29 23.80 34.86
CA ILE A 85 -25.90 23.98 34.41
C ILE A 85 -25.68 25.44 33.94
N ASP A 86 -26.62 25.99 33.18
CA ASP A 86 -26.59 27.39 32.73
C ASP A 86 -26.70 28.38 33.90
N ASP A 87 -27.61 28.14 34.86
CA ASP A 87 -27.76 28.95 36.08
C ASP A 87 -26.50 28.95 36.96
N ARG A 88 -25.73 27.85 36.93
CA ARG A 88 -24.43 27.74 37.62
C ARG A 88 -23.28 28.41 36.86
N GLY A 89 -23.49 28.79 35.60
CA GLY A 89 -22.49 29.42 34.75
C GLY A 89 -21.30 28.51 34.46
N LEU A 90 -21.55 27.21 34.26
CA LEU A 90 -20.52 26.26 33.84
C LEU A 90 -20.34 26.36 32.32
N ASP A 91 -19.09 26.43 31.86
CA ASP A 91 -18.74 26.66 30.45
C ASP A 91 -18.66 25.37 29.61
N CYS A 92 -19.26 24.28 30.08
CA CYS A 92 -19.21 22.99 29.42
C CYS A 92 -20.13 22.94 28.20
N ARG A 93 -19.72 22.19 27.18
CA ARG A 93 -20.54 21.96 25.98
C ARG A 93 -21.52 20.84 26.18
N ILE A 94 -22.71 20.96 25.61
CA ILE A 94 -23.81 20.02 25.91
C ILE A 94 -24.40 19.46 24.62
N ALA A 95 -24.28 18.14 24.44
CA ALA A 95 -25.02 17.39 23.44
C ALA A 95 -26.23 16.70 24.08
N MET A 96 -27.41 16.96 23.53
CA MET A 96 -28.65 16.34 23.99
C MET A 96 -28.88 15.00 23.28
N MET A 97 -29.00 13.92 24.03
CA MET A 97 -29.38 12.61 23.52
C MET A 97 -30.91 12.45 23.54
N THR A 98 -31.50 12.13 22.40
CA THR A 98 -32.97 12.08 22.23
C THR A 98 -33.39 10.94 21.32
N ALA A 99 -34.55 10.32 21.60
CA ALA A 99 -35.12 9.27 20.74
C ALA A 99 -35.92 9.83 19.54
N VAL A 100 -36.05 11.16 19.43
CA VAL A 100 -36.81 11.83 18.38
C VAL A 100 -36.05 13.08 17.92
N ALA A 101 -35.92 13.24 16.60
CA ALA A 101 -35.35 14.46 16.00
C ALA A 101 -36.25 15.68 16.30
N PRO A 102 -35.68 16.89 16.49
CA PRO A 102 -36.42 18.09 16.83
C PRO A 102 -37.64 18.39 15.94
N ASP A 103 -38.75 18.83 16.53
CA ASP A 103 -39.79 19.63 15.87
C ASP A 103 -39.36 21.12 15.85
N THR A 104 -39.94 21.93 14.96
CA THR A 104 -39.55 23.33 14.65
C THR A 104 -39.61 24.38 15.79
N ASP A 105 -39.84 23.99 17.04
CA ASP A 105 -39.99 24.90 18.19
C ASP A 105 -38.76 24.95 19.13
N ILE A 106 -37.56 24.55 18.66
CA ILE A 106 -36.31 24.51 19.46
C ILE A 106 -35.34 25.63 19.04
N VAL A 107 -35.75 26.89 19.18
CA VAL A 107 -34.95 28.03 18.69
C VAL A 107 -34.26 28.81 19.82
N GLU A 108 -34.44 28.43 21.10
CA GLU A 108 -33.98 29.26 22.24
C GLU A 108 -33.39 28.49 23.44
N MET A 109 -32.97 27.23 23.31
CA MET A 109 -32.38 26.45 24.42
C MET A 109 -30.84 26.41 24.34
N PRO A 110 -30.11 26.49 25.48
CA PRO A 110 -28.64 26.64 25.52
C PRO A 110 -27.90 25.29 25.43
N PHE A 111 -28.15 24.50 24.38
CA PHE A 111 -27.37 23.29 24.08
C PHE A 111 -26.71 23.42 22.70
N ASP A 112 -25.63 22.65 22.48
CA ASP A 112 -24.76 22.83 21.31
C ASP A 112 -25.06 21.86 20.16
N GLU A 113 -25.51 20.62 20.45
CA GLU A 113 -25.74 19.58 19.43
C GLU A 113 -26.78 18.53 19.85
N TYR A 114 -27.33 17.76 18.89
CA TYR A 114 -28.23 16.64 19.14
C TYR A 114 -27.67 15.28 18.70
N LEU A 115 -27.84 14.28 19.56
CA LEU A 115 -27.63 12.87 19.24
C LEU A 115 -28.97 12.12 19.21
N VAL A 116 -29.32 11.55 18.06
CA VAL A 116 -30.57 10.77 17.91
C VAL A 116 -30.31 9.31 18.27
N LYS A 117 -30.98 8.79 19.29
CA LYS A 117 -30.92 7.37 19.68
C LYS A 117 -31.64 6.49 18.63
N PRO A 118 -31.11 5.30 18.28
CA PRO A 118 -29.92 4.65 18.85
C PRO A 118 -28.61 5.29 18.37
N VAL A 119 -27.65 5.43 19.29
CA VAL A 119 -26.31 5.97 19.02
C VAL A 119 -25.29 4.84 18.86
N ASP A 120 -24.27 5.07 18.05
CA ASP A 120 -23.09 4.22 17.87
C ASP A 120 -21.80 4.96 18.26
N GLU A 121 -20.70 4.21 18.33
CA GLU A 121 -19.38 4.69 18.75
C GLU A 121 -18.88 5.87 17.92
N GLU A 122 -19.03 5.79 16.60
CA GLU A 122 -18.61 6.83 15.65
C GLU A 122 -19.40 8.12 15.90
N SER A 123 -20.73 8.03 15.97
CA SER A 123 -21.61 9.18 16.20
C SER A 123 -21.32 9.88 17.54
N VAL A 124 -21.05 9.12 18.60
CA VAL A 124 -20.74 9.66 19.93
C VAL A 124 -19.38 10.34 19.94
N THR A 125 -18.36 9.71 19.35
CA THR A 125 -16.99 10.21 19.32
C THR A 125 -16.89 11.49 18.48
N GLU A 126 -17.46 11.49 17.28
CA GLU A 126 -17.49 12.68 16.40
C GLU A 126 -18.18 13.88 17.07
N THR A 127 -19.27 13.64 17.79
CA THR A 127 -19.98 14.72 18.50
C THR A 127 -19.13 15.29 19.63
N VAL A 128 -18.44 14.45 20.39
CA VAL A 128 -17.54 14.90 21.46
C VAL A 128 -16.37 15.70 20.89
N GLU A 129 -15.73 15.22 19.82
CA GLU A 129 -14.65 15.92 19.14
C GLU A 129 -15.09 17.29 18.62
N GLU A 130 -16.24 17.38 17.95
CA GLU A 130 -16.75 18.64 17.42
C GLU A 130 -17.04 19.65 18.54
N LEU A 131 -17.61 19.19 19.65
CA LEU A 131 -17.88 20.04 20.81
C LEU A 131 -16.60 20.53 21.49
N LEU A 132 -15.57 19.67 21.61
CA LEU A 132 -14.27 20.06 22.16
C LEU A 132 -13.56 21.11 21.29
N VAL A 133 -13.59 20.92 19.96
CA VAL A 133 -13.04 21.90 19.01
C VAL A 133 -13.76 23.26 19.17
N ARG A 134 -15.10 23.26 19.28
CA ARG A 134 -15.88 24.49 19.52
C ARG A 134 -15.60 25.11 20.90
N ALA A 135 -15.34 24.32 21.93
CA ALA A 135 -14.92 24.80 23.26
C ALA A 135 -13.58 25.53 23.19
N GLU A 136 -12.57 24.93 22.54
CA GLU A 136 -11.24 25.53 22.36
C GLU A 136 -11.31 26.85 21.56
N PHE A 137 -12.14 26.90 20.51
CA PHE A 137 -12.34 28.12 19.72
C PHE A 137 -12.96 29.26 20.55
N ASP A 138 -13.97 28.98 21.36
CA ASP A 138 -14.62 30.01 22.20
C ASP A 138 -13.77 30.41 23.41
N GLU A 139 -12.96 29.51 23.97
CA GLU A 139 -11.95 29.87 24.95
C GLU A 139 -10.90 30.81 24.34
N ARG A 140 -10.38 30.50 23.15
CA ARG A 140 -9.44 31.37 22.41
C ARG A 140 -10.05 32.73 22.07
N ILE A 141 -11.32 32.77 21.70
CA ILE A 141 -12.04 34.02 21.44
C ILE A 141 -12.24 34.81 22.74
N ARG A 142 -12.63 34.16 23.85
CA ARG A 142 -12.75 34.79 25.17
C ARG A 142 -11.42 35.29 25.69
N GLU A 143 -10.35 34.54 25.51
CA GLU A 143 -8.98 34.93 25.88
C GLU A 143 -8.52 36.14 25.05
N TYR A 144 -8.78 36.13 23.73
CA TYR A 144 -8.55 37.27 22.86
C TYR A 144 -9.34 38.51 23.29
N PHE A 145 -10.61 38.37 23.67
CA PHE A 145 -11.42 39.47 24.21
C PHE A 145 -11.04 39.86 25.64
N ALA A 146 -10.50 38.96 26.48
CA ALA A 146 -9.95 39.26 27.79
C ALA A 146 -8.64 40.07 27.67
N LEU A 147 -7.80 39.71 26.71
CA LEU A 147 -6.61 40.48 26.30
C LEU A 147 -7.00 41.86 25.75
N ALA A 148 -7.99 41.92 24.85
CA ALA A 148 -8.47 43.18 24.26
C ALA A 148 -9.21 44.07 25.26
N SER A 149 -9.95 43.48 26.22
CA SER A 149 -10.63 44.23 27.29
C SER A 149 -9.65 44.71 28.36
N THR A 150 -8.58 43.97 28.62
CA THR A 150 -7.44 44.44 29.43
C THR A 150 -6.77 45.64 28.75
N GLU A 151 -6.59 45.62 27.43
CA GLU A 151 -6.09 46.74 26.62
C GLU A 151 -7.01 47.97 26.68
N ALA A 152 -8.33 47.77 26.64
CA ALA A 152 -9.31 48.85 26.76
C ALA A 152 -9.41 49.44 28.18
N VAL A 153 -9.14 48.65 29.23
CA VAL A 153 -9.04 49.13 30.62
C VAL A 153 -7.74 49.90 30.85
N LEU A 154 -6.64 49.51 30.18
CA LEU A 154 -5.34 50.18 30.20
C LEU A 154 -5.37 51.56 29.55
N ASP A 155 -6.18 51.76 28.50
CA ASP A 155 -6.39 53.08 27.87
C ASP A 155 -7.37 53.99 28.65
N GLY A 156 -8.05 53.45 29.67
CA GLY A 156 -9.27 54.05 30.21
C GLY A 156 -9.21 54.67 31.61
N ARG A 157 -8.37 54.23 32.56
CA ARG A 157 -8.39 54.75 33.95
C ARG A 157 -7.04 54.76 34.68
N GLU A 158 -6.85 55.79 35.51
CA GLU A 158 -5.83 55.88 36.56
C GLU A 158 -5.89 54.66 37.50
N VAL A 159 -4.97 53.71 37.30
CA VAL A 159 -4.72 52.60 38.24
C VAL A 159 -3.64 53.02 39.24
N ARG A 160 -3.82 52.58 40.49
CA ARG A 160 -3.20 53.16 41.69
C ARG A 160 -1.84 52.59 42.10
N ASP A 161 -1.29 51.64 41.35
CA ASP A 161 0.02 51.04 41.66
C ASP A 161 0.82 50.72 40.37
N PRO A 162 1.88 51.51 40.07
CA PRO A 162 2.70 51.31 38.88
C PRO A 162 3.47 49.98 38.86
N ALA A 163 3.82 49.42 40.03
CA ALA A 163 4.68 48.25 40.10
C ALA A 163 3.96 46.96 39.65
N THR A 164 2.70 46.80 40.02
CA THR A 164 1.87 45.66 39.58
C THR A 164 1.48 45.74 38.09
N LEU A 165 1.49 46.95 37.52
CA LEU A 165 1.22 47.19 36.11
C LEU A 165 2.41 46.79 35.22
N ASP A 166 3.62 47.11 35.65
CA ASP A 166 4.84 46.71 34.95
C ASP A 166 5.03 45.18 34.99
N ASP A 167 4.78 44.54 36.13
CA ASP A 167 4.88 43.08 36.32
C ASP A 167 3.86 42.32 35.43
N LEU A 168 2.60 42.78 35.38
CA LEU A 168 1.57 42.18 34.53
C LEU A 168 1.86 42.43 33.04
N ALA A 169 2.35 43.62 32.68
CA ALA A 169 2.72 43.93 31.29
C ALA A 169 3.95 43.14 30.82
N GLU A 170 4.89 42.84 31.71
CA GLU A 170 6.02 41.96 31.45
C GLU A 170 5.55 40.51 31.28
N ARG A 171 4.66 40.04 32.14
CA ARG A 171 4.08 38.69 32.03
C ARG A 171 3.31 38.47 30.72
N VAL A 172 2.51 39.44 30.28
CA VAL A 172 1.80 39.37 28.98
C VAL A 172 2.77 39.37 27.80
N ARG A 173 3.91 40.09 27.90
CA ARG A 173 4.96 40.07 26.87
C ARG A 173 5.67 38.72 26.79
N GLU A 174 5.96 38.10 27.93
CA GLU A 174 6.55 36.75 28.00
C GLU A 174 5.63 35.70 27.37
N LEU A 175 4.36 35.65 27.79
CA LEU A 175 3.38 34.69 27.26
C LEU A 175 3.16 34.87 25.75
N ARG A 176 3.14 36.11 25.25
CA ARG A 176 3.05 36.37 23.80
C ARG A 176 4.27 35.86 23.06
N ALA A 177 5.47 36.07 23.58
CA ALA A 177 6.71 35.61 22.95
C ALA A 177 6.80 34.07 22.92
N GLU A 178 6.34 33.41 23.98
CA GLU A 178 6.25 31.95 24.09
C GLU A 178 5.27 31.36 23.08
N ARG A 179 4.02 31.88 23.02
CA ARG A 179 3.02 31.46 22.04
C ARG A 179 3.43 31.74 20.59
N GLU A 180 4.04 32.89 20.33
CA GLU A 180 4.54 33.22 19.00
C GLU A 180 5.72 32.31 18.59
N SER A 181 6.48 31.78 19.56
CA SER A 181 7.48 30.73 19.28
C SER A 181 6.82 29.40 18.92
N GLU A 182 5.88 28.92 19.75
CA GLU A 182 5.14 27.67 19.50
C GLU A 182 4.43 27.67 18.14
N ILE A 183 3.74 28.76 17.79
CA ILE A 183 3.07 28.90 16.50
C ILE A 183 4.10 28.80 15.37
N ARG A 184 5.24 29.48 15.49
CA ARG A 184 6.31 29.41 14.48
C ARG A 184 6.96 28.03 14.39
N ASP A 185 7.05 27.28 15.47
CA ASP A 185 7.55 25.90 15.48
C ASP A 185 6.54 24.95 14.81
N ARG A 186 5.25 25.08 15.14
CA ARG A 186 4.15 24.31 14.53
C ARG A 186 3.98 24.61 13.04
N GLU A 187 4.07 25.88 12.63
CA GLU A 187 4.04 26.30 11.22
C GLU A 187 5.23 25.72 10.46
N ARG A 188 6.44 25.75 11.04
CA ARG A 188 7.62 25.10 10.45
C ARG A 188 7.44 23.60 10.27
N GLN A 189 6.84 22.91 11.26
CA GLN A 189 6.55 21.49 11.17
C GLN A 189 5.51 21.20 10.07
N LEU A 190 4.41 21.97 10.03
CA LEU A 190 3.37 21.82 8.99
C LEU A 190 3.90 22.12 7.58
N GLU A 191 4.73 23.13 7.41
CA GLU A 191 5.38 23.42 6.13
C GLU A 191 6.33 22.30 5.70
N ARG A 192 7.10 21.74 6.65
CA ARG A 192 7.99 20.60 6.42
C ARG A 192 7.18 19.37 5.97
N THR A 193 6.13 19.01 6.69
CA THR A 193 5.22 17.90 6.35
C THR A 193 4.52 18.12 5.01
N ARG A 194 4.06 19.34 4.69
CA ARG A 194 3.45 19.65 3.38
C ARG A 194 4.43 19.51 2.22
N ARG A 195 5.70 19.91 2.41
CA ARG A 195 6.74 19.74 1.38
C ARG A 195 7.08 18.28 1.16
N ILE A 196 7.16 17.48 2.23
CA ILE A 196 7.45 16.05 2.14
C ILE A 196 6.29 15.26 1.50
N ASN A 197 5.04 15.53 1.91
CA ASN A 197 3.86 14.94 1.24
C ASN A 197 3.72 15.38 -0.23
N GLY A 198 4.20 16.58 -0.57
CA GLY A 198 4.31 17.04 -1.95
C GLY A 198 5.27 16.18 -2.77
N LEU A 199 6.44 15.87 -2.19
CA LEU A 199 7.46 15.02 -2.78
C LEU A 199 6.95 13.61 -3.08
N LEU A 200 6.27 12.96 -2.12
CA LEU A 200 5.64 11.64 -2.32
C LEU A 200 4.71 11.63 -3.54
N ARG A 201 3.81 12.61 -3.64
CA ARG A 201 2.86 12.71 -4.77
C ARG A 201 3.53 12.99 -6.11
N GLU A 202 4.66 13.69 -6.11
CA GLU A 202 5.43 13.98 -7.32
C GLU A 202 6.15 12.72 -7.80
N VAL A 203 6.77 11.98 -6.87
CA VAL A 203 7.34 10.66 -7.15
C VAL A 203 6.26 9.70 -7.64
N ASP A 204 5.12 9.58 -6.96
CA ASP A 204 4.02 8.70 -7.38
C ASP A 204 3.55 8.99 -8.81
N ARG A 205 3.38 10.27 -9.15
CA ARG A 205 2.97 10.66 -10.50
C ARG A 205 4.06 10.35 -11.53
N GLY A 206 5.32 10.60 -11.17
CA GLY A 206 6.48 10.27 -11.98
C GLY A 206 6.61 8.78 -12.25
N LEU A 207 6.36 7.94 -11.24
CA LEU A 207 6.39 6.48 -11.34
C LEU A 207 5.29 5.91 -12.23
N VAL A 208 4.10 6.55 -12.26
CA VAL A 208 2.99 6.13 -13.12
C VAL A 208 3.32 6.32 -14.60
N ASP A 209 3.98 7.42 -14.94
CA ASP A 209 4.32 7.80 -16.31
C ASP A 209 5.65 7.21 -16.80
N ALA A 210 6.49 6.67 -15.90
CA ALA A 210 7.78 6.11 -16.26
C ALA A 210 7.68 4.70 -16.86
N ASP A 211 8.33 4.51 -18.01
CA ASP A 211 8.29 3.26 -18.77
C ASP A 211 9.47 2.32 -18.44
N THR A 212 10.56 2.86 -17.89
CA THR A 212 11.77 2.08 -17.57
C THR A 212 12.31 2.41 -16.19
N ARG A 213 13.08 1.46 -15.63
CA ARG A 213 13.85 1.69 -14.39
C ARG A 213 14.68 2.96 -14.45
N ALA A 214 15.34 3.24 -15.59
CA ALA A 214 16.17 4.42 -15.76
C ALA A 214 15.34 5.72 -15.61
N ASP A 215 14.18 5.77 -16.26
CA ASP A 215 13.27 6.92 -16.16
C ASP A 215 12.73 7.10 -14.74
N ILE A 216 12.47 5.98 -14.04
CA ILE A 216 12.05 5.98 -12.64
C ILE A 216 13.11 6.62 -11.74
N VAL A 217 14.35 6.12 -11.78
CA VAL A 217 15.40 6.58 -10.87
C VAL A 217 15.82 8.02 -11.16
N GLU A 218 15.74 8.46 -12.43
CA GLU A 218 15.92 9.85 -12.85
C GLU A 218 14.82 10.75 -12.26
N THR A 219 13.55 10.37 -12.46
CA THR A 219 12.41 11.14 -11.95
C THR A 219 12.43 11.26 -10.42
N VAL A 220 12.82 10.20 -9.72
CA VAL A 220 13.00 10.23 -8.26
C VAL A 220 14.06 11.26 -7.88
N CYS A 221 15.27 11.18 -8.44
CA CYS A 221 16.35 12.11 -8.12
C CYS A 221 16.00 13.58 -8.44
N ASP A 222 15.30 13.81 -9.54
CA ASP A 222 14.82 15.15 -9.93
C ASP A 222 13.77 15.70 -8.97
N SER A 223 12.86 14.86 -8.49
CA SER A 223 11.84 15.24 -7.52
C SER A 223 12.47 15.74 -6.20
N PHE A 224 13.61 15.16 -5.82
CA PHE A 224 14.38 15.62 -4.65
C PHE A 224 15.03 17.00 -4.83
N ALA A 225 15.23 17.48 -6.06
CA ALA A 225 15.78 18.83 -6.30
C ALA A 225 14.82 19.95 -5.88
N ALA A 226 13.51 19.71 -5.95
CA ALA A 226 12.47 20.65 -5.49
C ALA A 226 12.08 20.45 -4.00
N SER A 227 12.72 19.50 -3.33
CA SER A 227 12.37 19.05 -1.98
C SER A 227 13.11 19.84 -0.88
N PRO A 228 12.78 19.65 0.41
CA PRO A 228 13.53 20.27 1.51
C PRO A 228 14.91 19.62 1.77
N TYR A 229 15.26 18.56 1.05
CA TYR A 229 16.53 17.83 1.17
C TYR A 229 17.62 18.45 0.29
N ASP A 230 18.89 18.26 0.67
CA ASP A 230 20.02 18.90 -0.02
C ASP A 230 20.50 18.15 -1.26
N GLY A 231 20.06 16.91 -1.42
CA GLY A 231 20.31 16.13 -2.63
C GLY A 231 19.99 14.67 -2.42
N ALA A 232 19.78 13.98 -3.54
CA ALA A 232 19.57 12.54 -3.57
C ALA A 232 20.29 11.89 -4.76
N TRP A 233 20.64 10.62 -4.60
CA TRP A 233 21.17 9.78 -5.66
C TRP A 233 20.77 8.32 -5.41
N VAL A 234 20.72 7.53 -6.48
CA VAL A 234 20.36 6.11 -6.44
C VAL A 234 21.60 5.26 -6.69
N ALA A 235 21.78 4.27 -5.82
CA ALA A 235 22.88 3.34 -5.84
C ALA A 235 22.41 1.95 -6.24
N ARG A 236 23.26 1.24 -6.99
CA ARG A 236 23.07 -0.18 -7.34
C ARG A 236 24.30 -0.97 -6.95
N TYR A 237 24.09 -2.19 -6.46
CA TYR A 237 25.19 -3.11 -6.21
C TYR A 237 25.48 -3.96 -7.47
N ASP A 238 26.68 -3.81 -8.03
CA ASP A 238 27.17 -4.67 -9.10
C ASP A 238 27.82 -5.92 -8.49
N GLN A 239 27.16 -7.07 -8.64
CA GLN A 239 27.66 -8.33 -8.09
C GLN A 239 28.87 -8.90 -8.85
N ALA A 240 29.08 -8.52 -10.11
CA ALA A 240 30.19 -9.02 -10.93
C ALA A 240 31.51 -8.36 -10.53
N VAL A 241 31.46 -7.08 -10.16
CA VAL A 241 32.62 -6.30 -9.71
C VAL A 241 32.71 -6.26 -8.17
N GLY A 242 31.59 -6.51 -7.48
CA GLY A 242 31.50 -6.53 -6.02
C GLY A 242 31.51 -5.13 -5.41
N THR A 243 31.07 -4.12 -6.17
CA THR A 243 31.14 -2.70 -5.84
C THR A 243 29.78 -2.03 -5.93
N VAL A 244 29.59 -0.97 -5.13
CA VAL A 244 28.41 -0.10 -5.25
C VAL A 244 28.68 0.91 -6.35
N GLU A 245 27.77 1.01 -7.32
CA GLU A 245 27.81 1.99 -8.39
C GLU A 245 26.69 3.02 -8.19
N CYS A 246 26.99 4.28 -8.49
CA CYS A 246 25.97 5.31 -8.59
C CYS A 246 25.27 5.16 -9.94
N GLU A 247 23.97 4.88 -9.93
CA GLU A 247 23.16 4.73 -11.13
C GLU A 247 22.73 6.10 -11.66
N VAL A 248 22.14 6.93 -10.79
CA VAL A 248 21.74 8.31 -11.09
C VAL A 248 22.00 9.20 -9.87
N ALA A 249 22.39 10.45 -10.11
CA ALA A 249 22.55 11.45 -9.07
C ALA A 249 21.84 12.74 -9.49
N GLY A 250 21.10 13.36 -8.56
CA GLY A 250 20.46 14.65 -8.80
C GLY A 250 21.49 15.78 -8.96
N GLU A 251 21.09 16.90 -9.58
CA GLU A 251 21.98 18.03 -9.89
C GLU A 251 22.69 18.61 -8.66
N SER A 252 22.09 18.48 -7.48
CA SER A 252 22.67 18.93 -6.20
C SER A 252 23.85 18.07 -5.72
N ILE A 253 24.08 16.89 -6.31
CA ILE A 253 25.17 15.98 -5.97
C ILE A 253 26.35 16.19 -6.95
N ALA A 254 27.48 16.69 -6.45
CA ALA A 254 28.73 16.82 -7.19
C ALA A 254 29.55 15.53 -7.25
N SER A 255 29.61 14.76 -6.16
CA SER A 255 30.35 13.49 -6.10
C SER A 255 29.71 12.54 -5.09
N PRO A 256 28.93 11.53 -5.56
CA PRO A 256 28.22 10.58 -4.69
C PRO A 256 29.12 9.85 -3.68
N PHE A 257 30.38 9.57 -4.06
CA PHE A 257 31.37 8.86 -3.24
C PHE A 257 32.42 9.79 -2.61
N GLY A 258 32.21 11.12 -2.66
CA GLY A 258 33.19 12.12 -2.21
C GLY A 258 33.55 12.06 -0.72
N LEU A 259 32.73 11.40 0.11
CA LEU A 259 33.01 11.23 1.56
C LEU A 259 34.18 10.26 1.83
N ALA A 260 34.52 9.39 0.88
CA ALA A 260 35.60 8.41 1.03
C ALA A 260 37.02 9.02 0.97
N ASP A 261 37.15 10.23 0.42
CA ASP A 261 38.44 10.91 0.19
C ASP A 261 38.87 11.84 1.34
N ASP A 262 38.10 11.90 2.44
CA ASP A 262 38.34 12.85 3.53
C ASP A 262 39.49 12.40 4.45
N ALA A 263 40.72 12.78 4.08
CA ALA A 263 41.96 12.38 4.76
C ALA A 263 42.08 12.85 6.22
N ASP A 264 41.22 13.77 6.67
CA ASP A 264 41.20 14.34 8.03
C ASP A 264 40.14 13.73 8.96
N ALA A 265 39.33 12.76 8.51
CA ALA A 265 38.15 12.26 9.24
C ALA A 265 38.41 11.34 10.46
N GLY A 266 39.64 10.84 10.65
CA GLY A 266 39.93 9.90 11.75
C GLY A 266 39.07 8.62 11.73
N ASP A 267 38.84 7.99 12.89
CA ASP A 267 38.11 6.71 13.09
C ASP A 267 36.58 6.80 12.80
N GLY A 268 36.11 7.92 12.23
CA GLY A 268 34.71 8.21 11.92
C GLY A 268 34.46 8.55 10.45
N ALA A 269 35.38 8.16 9.55
CA ALA A 269 35.20 8.35 8.10
C ALA A 269 33.93 7.65 7.62
N VAL A 270 33.02 8.41 7.02
CA VAL A 270 31.79 7.91 6.42
C VAL A 270 32.15 7.30 5.07
N ASP A 271 32.14 5.96 4.99
CA ASP A 271 32.32 5.23 3.74
C ASP A 271 30.95 4.98 3.08
N PRO A 272 30.60 5.73 2.01
CA PRO A 272 29.28 5.62 1.38
C PRO A 272 29.05 4.24 0.78
N GLU A 273 30.10 3.60 0.24
CA GLU A 273 29.99 2.27 -0.36
C GLU A 273 29.68 1.22 0.70
N ALA A 274 30.36 1.28 1.85
CA ALA A 274 30.08 0.37 2.96
C ALA A 274 28.68 0.58 3.55
N LEU A 275 28.22 1.83 3.68
CA LEU A 275 26.89 2.13 4.21
C LEU A 275 25.78 1.68 3.26
N VAL A 276 25.89 1.98 1.96
CA VAL A 276 24.93 1.52 0.96
C VAL A 276 24.89 0.00 0.90
N LYS A 277 26.06 -0.66 0.90
CA LYS A 277 26.12 -2.13 0.90
C LYS A 277 25.42 -2.71 2.12
N ARG A 278 25.66 -2.14 3.30
CA ARG A 278 24.97 -2.55 4.54
C ARG A 278 23.45 -2.38 4.40
N THR A 279 22.96 -1.25 3.88
CA THR A 279 21.53 -1.03 3.63
C THR A 279 20.93 -2.12 2.73
N ILE A 280 21.62 -2.47 1.63
CA ILE A 280 21.17 -3.50 0.68
C ILE A 280 21.19 -4.90 1.34
N ASP A 281 22.26 -5.24 2.05
CA ASP A 281 22.44 -6.55 2.69
C ASP A 281 21.43 -6.77 3.84
N THR A 282 21.15 -5.74 4.64
CA THR A 282 20.23 -5.84 5.79
C THR A 282 18.78 -5.52 5.47
N ARG A 283 18.50 -4.89 4.32
CA ARG A 283 17.17 -4.36 3.97
C ARG A 283 16.63 -3.42 5.05
N SER A 284 17.49 -2.53 5.52
CA SER A 284 17.12 -1.60 6.58
C SER A 284 17.82 -0.28 6.35
N PRO A 285 17.19 0.85 6.70
CA PRO A 285 17.80 2.15 6.53
C PRO A 285 19.06 2.28 7.40
N VAL A 286 20.06 3.00 6.88
CA VAL A 286 21.29 3.31 7.59
C VAL A 286 21.52 4.81 7.54
N THR A 287 21.84 5.41 8.70
CA THR A 287 22.13 6.84 8.82
C THR A 287 23.55 7.08 9.31
N ALA A 288 24.14 8.21 8.90
CA ALA A 288 25.45 8.65 9.38
C ALA A 288 25.52 10.18 9.40
N SER A 289 26.15 10.75 10.43
CA SER A 289 26.40 12.19 10.51
C SER A 289 27.53 12.59 9.55
N VAL A 290 27.32 13.67 8.81
CA VAL A 290 28.22 14.22 7.81
C VAL A 290 28.55 15.66 8.19
N PRO A 291 29.81 15.95 8.57
CA PRO A 291 30.21 17.30 8.92
C PRO A 291 30.28 18.22 7.69
N PRO A 292 30.26 19.56 7.86
CA PRO A 292 30.21 20.52 6.75
C PRO A 292 31.40 20.40 5.78
N SER A 293 32.59 20.05 6.29
CA SER A 293 33.79 19.84 5.47
C SER A 293 33.62 18.68 4.48
N ALA A 294 32.98 17.59 4.92
CA ALA A 294 32.73 16.40 4.12
C ALA A 294 31.53 16.62 3.17
N ALA A 295 30.51 17.34 3.62
CA ALA A 295 29.35 17.69 2.80
C ALA A 295 29.74 18.50 1.55
N ALA A 296 30.75 19.38 1.65
CA ALA A 296 31.28 20.14 0.52
C ALA A 296 31.99 19.29 -0.55
N ALA A 297 32.42 18.07 -0.21
CA ALA A 297 33.00 17.13 -1.19
C ALA A 297 31.91 16.40 -2.01
N VAL A 298 30.68 16.36 -1.50
CA VAL A 298 29.57 15.63 -2.12
C VAL A 298 28.57 16.54 -2.79
N LEU A 299 28.23 17.69 -2.19
CA LEU A 299 27.16 18.58 -2.64
C LEU A 299 27.72 19.69 -3.53
N ALA A 300 27.03 20.00 -4.63
CA ALA A 300 27.47 21.01 -5.61
C ALA A 300 27.40 22.45 -5.06
N ALA A 301 26.40 22.75 -4.24
CA ALA A 301 26.22 24.06 -3.60
C ALA A 301 25.43 23.93 -2.28
N PRO A 302 26.04 23.41 -1.19
CA PRO A 302 25.34 23.24 0.08
C PRO A 302 24.90 24.59 0.67
N ASP A 303 23.63 24.70 1.07
CA ASP A 303 23.05 25.91 1.68
C ASP A 303 22.22 25.56 2.94
N PRO A 304 22.58 26.07 4.14
CA PRO A 304 23.80 26.83 4.44
C PRO A 304 25.05 25.93 4.40
N PRO A 305 26.21 26.46 3.97
CA PRO A 305 27.45 25.68 3.78
C PRO A 305 28.09 25.18 5.07
N ASP A 306 27.80 25.83 6.20
CA ASP A 306 28.40 25.55 7.52
C ASP A 306 27.49 24.71 8.44
N ALA A 307 26.56 23.94 7.88
CA ALA A 307 25.61 23.16 8.68
C ALA A 307 25.79 21.65 8.49
N ASP A 308 25.63 20.92 9.59
CA ASP A 308 25.73 19.45 9.63
C ASP A 308 24.65 18.80 8.75
N ARG A 309 24.98 17.64 8.19
CA ARG A 309 24.09 16.82 7.37
C ARG A 309 23.98 15.42 7.92
N THR A 310 22.87 14.78 7.62
CA THR A 310 22.70 13.35 7.83
C THR A 310 22.64 12.66 6.48
N PHE A 311 23.58 11.73 6.27
CA PHE A 311 23.51 10.75 5.20
C PHE A 311 22.44 9.73 5.58
N VAL A 312 21.50 9.47 4.68
CA VAL A 312 20.44 8.48 4.87
C VAL A 312 20.43 7.58 3.65
N ALA A 313 20.69 6.29 3.82
CA ALA A 313 20.54 5.28 2.79
C ALA A 313 19.36 4.37 3.14
N VAL A 314 18.33 4.40 2.31
CA VAL A 314 17.14 3.53 2.41
C VAL A 314 17.16 2.47 1.31
N PRO A 315 16.76 1.22 1.59
CA PRO A 315 16.68 0.20 0.56
C PRO A 315 15.61 0.55 -0.47
N ILE A 316 15.85 0.18 -1.73
CA ILE A 316 14.82 0.16 -2.77
C ILE A 316 14.48 -1.30 -3.01
N ASP A 317 13.39 -1.77 -2.45
CA ASP A 317 13.01 -3.17 -2.49
C ASP A 317 11.53 -3.40 -2.80
N TYR A 318 11.24 -4.60 -3.28
CA TYR A 318 9.91 -5.10 -3.54
C TYR A 318 9.84 -6.55 -3.06
N ARG A 319 8.99 -6.82 -2.07
CA ARG A 319 8.88 -8.14 -1.44
C ARG A 319 10.25 -8.66 -0.98
N GLU A 320 10.81 -9.66 -1.67
CA GLU A 320 12.10 -10.25 -1.34
C GLU A 320 13.25 -9.78 -2.23
N THR A 321 13.00 -8.87 -3.18
CA THR A 321 13.99 -8.39 -4.15
C THR A 321 14.47 -6.99 -3.78
N VAL A 322 15.78 -6.82 -3.61
CA VAL A 322 16.41 -5.51 -3.40
C VAL A 322 17.02 -5.03 -4.71
N TYR A 323 16.53 -3.90 -5.20
CA TYR A 323 16.96 -3.30 -6.46
C TYR A 323 18.15 -2.35 -6.33
N GLY A 324 18.40 -1.85 -5.12
CA GLY A 324 19.43 -0.86 -4.83
C GLY A 324 19.18 -0.12 -3.52
N ALA A 325 19.72 1.09 -3.41
CA ALA A 325 19.43 2.00 -2.30
C ALA A 325 19.24 3.42 -2.81
N LEU A 326 18.30 4.15 -2.20
CA LEU A 326 18.15 5.59 -2.37
C LEU A 326 18.94 6.28 -1.26
N VAL A 327 19.82 7.18 -1.64
CA VAL A 327 20.65 7.95 -0.72
C VAL A 327 20.21 9.40 -0.73
N VAL A 328 19.94 9.95 0.46
CA VAL A 328 19.44 11.31 0.65
C VAL A 328 20.30 12.04 1.69
N TYR A 329 20.56 13.32 1.45
CA TYR A 329 21.24 14.21 2.40
C TYR A 329 20.24 15.16 3.06
N VAL A 330 20.07 14.98 4.37
CA VAL A 330 19.13 15.76 5.19
C VAL A 330 19.88 16.83 5.98
N ARG A 331 19.27 18.01 6.15
CA ARG A 331 19.85 19.09 6.96
C ARG A 331 19.66 18.80 8.45
N GLY A 332 20.75 18.77 9.22
CA GLY A 332 20.72 18.43 10.63
C GLY A 332 20.30 16.97 10.86
N ASP A 333 19.63 16.73 11.98
CA ASP A 333 19.16 15.42 12.38
C ASP A 333 17.86 15.04 11.66
N ILE A 334 17.74 13.75 11.32
CA ILE A 334 16.52 13.16 10.76
C ILE A 334 15.62 12.67 11.91
N THR A 335 14.32 12.91 11.80
CA THR A 335 13.33 12.37 12.75
C THR A 335 12.88 10.97 12.33
N ASP A 336 12.34 10.17 13.26
CA ASP A 336 11.83 8.83 12.94
C ASP A 336 10.67 8.87 11.92
N GLU A 337 9.81 9.89 12.01
CA GLU A 337 8.74 10.13 11.02
C GLU A 337 9.31 10.35 9.61
N GLU A 338 10.36 11.15 9.46
CA GLU A 338 11.00 11.39 8.16
C GLU A 338 11.73 10.16 7.64
N LEU A 339 12.38 9.41 8.53
CA LEU A 339 13.05 8.17 8.16
C LEU A 339 12.04 7.14 7.66
N SER A 340 10.90 7.00 8.35
CA SER A 340 9.80 6.13 7.94
C SER A 340 9.26 6.52 6.56
N MET A 341 9.04 7.82 6.31
CA MET A 341 8.61 8.30 5.00
C MET A 341 9.62 8.00 3.89
N LEU A 342 10.92 8.17 4.14
CA LEU A 342 11.95 7.83 3.15
C LEU A 342 12.00 6.32 2.87
N VAL A 343 11.76 5.48 3.87
CA VAL A 343 11.64 4.02 3.69
C VAL A 343 10.42 3.70 2.82
N GLU A 344 9.27 4.30 3.09
CA GLU A 344 8.06 4.14 2.26
C GLU A 344 8.29 4.60 0.81
N MET A 345 9.09 5.66 0.60
CA MET A 345 9.53 6.05 -0.74
C MET A 345 10.41 4.98 -1.40
N GLY A 346 11.33 4.36 -0.65
CA GLY A 346 12.14 3.24 -1.12
C GLY A 346 11.29 2.07 -1.63
N GLU A 347 10.25 1.70 -0.85
CA GLU A 347 9.27 0.68 -1.24
C GLU A 347 8.44 1.10 -2.45
N THR A 348 7.97 2.35 -2.51
CA THR A 348 7.18 2.88 -3.64
C THR A 348 8.00 2.89 -4.93
N VAL A 349 9.27 3.29 -4.87
CA VAL A 349 10.19 3.23 -6.01
C VAL A 349 10.47 1.77 -6.40
N GLY A 350 10.62 0.87 -5.42
CA GLY A 350 10.75 -0.57 -5.67
C GLY A 350 9.52 -1.17 -6.37
N ASN A 351 8.31 -0.80 -5.93
CA ASN A 351 7.05 -1.14 -6.58
C ASN A 351 7.01 -0.63 -8.03
N GLY A 352 7.41 0.62 -8.26
CA GLY A 352 7.50 1.22 -9.59
C GLY A 352 8.49 0.51 -10.50
N ILE A 353 9.70 0.20 -10.00
CA ILE A 353 10.72 -0.54 -10.74
C ILE A 353 10.22 -1.93 -11.08
N ASN A 354 9.65 -2.67 -10.12
CA ASN A 354 9.06 -3.97 -10.37
C ASN A 354 7.90 -3.87 -11.37
N GLY A 355 7.08 -2.82 -11.30
CA GLY A 355 5.99 -2.54 -12.25
C GLY A 355 6.49 -2.26 -13.66
N ALA A 356 7.55 -1.45 -13.82
CA ALA A 356 8.17 -1.17 -15.11
C ALA A 356 8.94 -2.37 -15.66
N GLU A 357 9.62 -3.14 -14.81
CA GLU A 357 10.22 -4.43 -15.17
C GLU A 357 9.14 -5.42 -15.59
N SER A 358 8.01 -5.50 -14.89
CA SER A 358 6.85 -6.34 -15.22
C SER A 358 6.13 -5.89 -16.50
N LYS A 359 6.03 -4.58 -16.76
CA LYS A 359 5.60 -4.06 -18.06
C LYS A 359 6.62 -4.37 -19.15
N ARG A 360 7.92 -4.36 -18.85
CA ARG A 360 8.96 -4.90 -19.74
C ARG A 360 8.84 -6.42 -19.90
N LEU A 361 8.34 -7.19 -18.94
CA LEU A 361 8.01 -8.62 -19.17
C LEU A 361 6.93 -8.77 -20.27
N LEU A 362 6.04 -7.78 -20.41
CA LEU A 362 5.05 -7.68 -21.49
C LEU A 362 5.62 -7.06 -22.79
N HIS A 363 6.80 -6.44 -22.75
CA HIS A 363 7.36 -5.62 -23.84
C HIS A 363 8.83 -5.90 -24.19
N ALA A 364 9.47 -6.94 -23.63
CA ALA A 364 10.86 -7.26 -23.91
C ALA A 364 10.95 -7.87 -25.31
N ASP A 365 11.69 -7.20 -26.20
CA ASP A 365 11.93 -7.60 -27.60
C ASP A 365 12.66 -8.96 -27.75
N SER A 366 13.08 -9.58 -26.64
CA SER A 366 13.67 -10.93 -26.63
C SER A 366 13.45 -11.63 -25.29
N ALA A 367 13.23 -12.93 -25.35
CA ALA A 367 13.13 -13.81 -24.19
C ALA A 367 14.09 -14.99 -24.34
N VAL A 368 14.53 -15.56 -23.22
CA VAL A 368 15.35 -16.77 -23.23
C VAL A 368 14.45 -17.97 -22.99
N GLU A 369 14.36 -18.83 -24.01
CA GLU A 369 13.74 -20.14 -23.90
C GLU A 369 14.76 -21.14 -23.35
N LEU A 370 14.40 -21.82 -22.26
CA LEU A 370 15.16 -22.93 -21.69
C LEU A 370 14.35 -24.22 -21.87
N GLU A 371 14.99 -25.23 -22.44
CA GLU A 371 14.45 -26.59 -22.55
C GLU A 371 15.18 -27.47 -21.55
N PHE A 372 14.40 -28.11 -20.69
CA PHE A 372 14.84 -29.06 -19.69
C PHE A 372 14.42 -30.47 -20.07
N GLU A 373 15.31 -31.43 -19.85
CA GLU A 373 15.00 -32.84 -19.74
C GLU A 373 14.78 -33.18 -18.27
N HIS A 374 13.69 -33.88 -17.97
CA HIS A 374 13.24 -34.17 -16.61
C HIS A 374 12.79 -35.61 -16.49
N THR A 375 13.53 -36.42 -15.74
CA THR A 375 13.21 -37.85 -15.50
C THR A 375 12.96 -38.19 -14.05
N ASP A 376 13.00 -37.19 -13.17
CA ASP A 376 12.96 -37.37 -11.72
C ASP A 376 11.60 -37.91 -11.28
N ALA A 377 11.59 -39.06 -10.61
CA ALA A 377 10.37 -39.67 -10.08
C ALA A 377 9.74 -38.87 -8.93
N GLY A 378 10.45 -37.87 -8.39
CA GLY A 378 9.91 -36.97 -7.38
C GLY A 378 8.82 -36.03 -7.90
N ASP A 379 8.80 -35.75 -9.21
CA ASP A 379 7.80 -34.87 -9.81
C ASP A 379 6.50 -35.62 -10.15
N VAL A 380 5.37 -34.99 -9.80
CA VAL A 380 4.03 -35.58 -9.95
C VAL A 380 3.72 -35.97 -11.40
N LEU A 381 4.05 -35.13 -12.38
CA LEU A 381 3.69 -35.39 -13.79
C LEU A 381 4.62 -36.46 -14.38
N VAL A 382 5.88 -36.46 -13.97
CA VAL A 382 6.85 -37.50 -14.37
C VAL A 382 6.45 -38.86 -13.83
N ASP A 383 6.14 -38.95 -12.54
CA ASP A 383 5.77 -40.21 -11.90
C ASP A 383 4.41 -40.73 -12.40
N LEU A 384 3.44 -39.84 -12.64
CA LEU A 384 2.13 -40.20 -13.22
C LEU A 384 2.28 -40.85 -14.59
N SER A 385 3.09 -40.25 -15.46
CA SER A 385 3.38 -40.77 -16.80
C SER A 385 4.08 -42.13 -16.75
N ARG A 386 4.98 -42.33 -15.78
CA ARG A 386 5.72 -43.58 -15.58
C ARG A 386 4.85 -44.71 -15.03
N GLU A 387 4.02 -44.41 -14.04
CA GLU A 387 3.15 -45.40 -13.38
C GLU A 387 2.07 -45.92 -14.33
N LEU A 388 1.50 -45.04 -15.14
CA LEU A 388 0.42 -45.36 -16.08
C LEU A 388 0.92 -45.71 -17.49
N ASP A 389 2.24 -45.68 -17.73
CA ASP A 389 2.88 -45.88 -19.05
C ASP A 389 2.19 -45.08 -20.17
N THR A 390 1.93 -43.80 -19.89
CA THR A 390 1.15 -42.93 -20.77
C THR A 390 1.84 -41.60 -21.02
N THR A 391 1.26 -40.79 -21.91
CA THR A 391 1.65 -39.40 -22.14
C THR A 391 0.80 -38.44 -21.32
N VAL A 392 1.47 -37.59 -20.56
CA VAL A 392 0.92 -36.52 -19.75
C VAL A 392 1.37 -35.19 -20.35
N ARG A 393 0.44 -34.27 -20.61
CA ARG A 393 0.73 -32.94 -21.16
C ARG A 393 0.10 -31.85 -20.30
N LEU A 394 0.87 -30.80 -20.03
CA LEU A 394 0.39 -29.59 -19.41
C LEU A 394 -0.25 -28.69 -20.48
N GLU A 395 -1.55 -28.50 -20.41
CA GLU A 395 -2.35 -27.66 -21.32
C GLU A 395 -2.58 -26.26 -20.76
N GLY A 396 -2.29 -26.01 -19.49
CA GLY A 396 -2.42 -24.67 -18.94
C GLY A 396 -2.10 -24.59 -17.47
N ILE A 397 -1.78 -23.37 -17.02
CA ILE A 397 -1.56 -23.05 -15.62
C ILE A 397 -2.40 -21.84 -15.22
N ALA A 398 -2.97 -21.91 -14.04
CA ALA A 398 -3.60 -20.78 -13.37
C ALA A 398 -2.95 -20.67 -11.99
N PRO A 399 -2.20 -19.58 -11.71
CA PRO A 399 -1.68 -19.34 -10.37
C PRO A 399 -2.86 -19.20 -9.40
N ALA A 400 -2.75 -19.83 -8.24
CA ALA A 400 -3.65 -19.60 -7.12
C ALA A 400 -2.87 -18.91 -6.00
N ASP A 401 -3.61 -18.36 -5.03
CA ASP A 401 -3.02 -17.82 -3.81
C ASP A 401 -2.40 -18.96 -2.97
N ASP A 402 -1.40 -18.64 -2.12
CA ASP A 402 -0.74 -19.54 -1.16
C ASP A 402 0.23 -20.62 -1.70
N GLY A 403 1.01 -20.36 -2.77
CA GLY A 403 2.04 -21.30 -3.25
C GLY A 403 1.48 -22.54 -3.98
N VAL A 404 0.20 -22.50 -4.33
CA VAL A 404 -0.49 -23.56 -5.08
C VAL A 404 -0.65 -23.14 -6.53
N VAL A 405 -0.29 -24.02 -7.48
CA VAL A 405 -0.54 -23.79 -8.90
C VAL A 405 -1.60 -24.76 -9.40
N THR A 406 -2.66 -24.22 -10.00
CA THR A 406 -3.68 -25.03 -10.67
C THR A 406 -3.18 -25.36 -12.07
N CYS A 407 -2.98 -26.64 -12.34
CA CYS A 407 -2.50 -27.15 -13.62
C CYS A 407 -3.62 -27.89 -14.35
N PHE A 408 -3.83 -27.55 -15.62
CA PHE A 408 -4.70 -28.29 -16.52
C PHE A 408 -3.86 -29.31 -17.27
N VAL A 409 -4.10 -30.59 -17.01
CA VAL A 409 -3.23 -31.68 -17.43
C VAL A 409 -4.04 -32.68 -18.25
N HIS A 410 -3.65 -32.85 -19.50
CA HIS A 410 -4.22 -33.86 -20.38
C HIS A 410 -3.46 -35.18 -20.24
N VAL A 411 -4.17 -36.26 -19.96
CA VAL A 411 -3.62 -37.62 -19.87
C VAL A 411 -4.21 -38.47 -20.99
N SER A 412 -3.35 -38.99 -21.86
CA SER A 412 -3.78 -39.85 -22.98
C SER A 412 -4.16 -41.25 -22.50
N ASP A 413 -5.18 -41.86 -23.11
CA ASP A 413 -5.51 -43.29 -22.99
C ASP A 413 -5.58 -43.87 -21.56
N ALA A 414 -5.87 -43.04 -20.55
CA ALA A 414 -5.89 -43.44 -19.14
C ALA A 414 -7.30 -43.36 -18.56
N ASP A 415 -7.65 -44.39 -17.78
CA ASP A 415 -8.91 -44.39 -17.02
C ASP A 415 -8.86 -43.35 -15.89
N PRO A 416 -9.86 -42.47 -15.74
CA PRO A 416 -9.86 -41.44 -14.70
C PRO A 416 -9.69 -42.00 -13.28
N GLU A 417 -10.23 -43.18 -12.97
CA GLU A 417 -10.05 -43.80 -11.65
C GLU A 417 -8.59 -44.19 -11.39
N ALA A 418 -7.88 -44.63 -12.43
CA ALA A 418 -6.45 -44.96 -12.34
C ALA A 418 -5.60 -43.70 -12.12
N VAL A 419 -5.93 -42.59 -12.81
CA VAL A 419 -5.27 -41.30 -12.62
C VAL A 419 -5.47 -40.81 -11.19
N PHE A 420 -6.71 -40.80 -10.67
CA PHE A 420 -6.98 -40.44 -9.28
C PHE A 420 -6.26 -41.33 -8.27
N GLY A 421 -6.20 -42.64 -8.54
CA GLY A 421 -5.47 -43.59 -7.69
C GLY A 421 -3.97 -43.29 -7.58
N SER A 422 -3.37 -42.77 -8.66
CA SER A 422 -1.96 -42.37 -8.70
C SER A 422 -1.70 -41.01 -8.05
N VAL A 423 -2.55 -40.00 -8.28
CA VAL A 423 -2.31 -38.63 -7.80
C VAL A 423 -2.77 -38.36 -6.36
N THR A 424 -3.86 -38.98 -5.91
CA THR A 424 -4.46 -38.71 -4.58
C THR A 424 -3.54 -39.05 -3.39
N PRO A 425 -2.72 -40.11 -3.43
CA PRO A 425 -1.81 -40.44 -2.33
C PRO A 425 -0.62 -39.48 -2.19
N ARG A 426 -0.42 -38.53 -3.13
CA ARG A 426 0.77 -37.69 -3.18
C ARG A 426 0.55 -36.39 -2.41
N ASP A 427 1.44 -36.10 -1.46
CA ASP A 427 1.42 -34.85 -0.68
C ASP A 427 1.53 -33.60 -1.56
N ALA A 428 2.12 -33.75 -2.75
CA ALA A 428 2.27 -32.73 -3.76
C ALA A 428 0.94 -32.25 -4.39
N VAL A 429 -0.15 -33.02 -4.24
CA VAL A 429 -1.44 -32.77 -4.89
C VAL A 429 -2.49 -32.41 -3.84
N ALA A 430 -2.84 -31.13 -3.77
CA ALA A 430 -3.87 -30.65 -2.85
C ALA A 430 -5.29 -31.08 -3.28
N ASN A 431 -5.54 -31.13 -4.59
CA ASN A 431 -6.83 -31.53 -5.16
C ASN A 431 -6.67 -31.97 -6.62
N ALA A 432 -7.54 -32.86 -7.09
CA ALA A 432 -7.65 -33.28 -8.47
C ALA A 432 -9.13 -33.39 -8.87
N ARG A 433 -9.49 -32.90 -10.06
CA ARG A 433 -10.82 -33.11 -10.65
C ARG A 433 -10.76 -33.33 -12.17
N VAL A 434 -11.73 -34.04 -12.73
CA VAL A 434 -11.92 -34.12 -14.19
C VAL A 434 -12.61 -32.84 -14.67
N VAL A 435 -12.08 -32.27 -15.75
CA VAL A 435 -12.65 -31.09 -16.43
C VAL A 435 -13.46 -31.53 -17.65
N SER A 436 -12.88 -32.38 -18.49
CA SER A 436 -13.52 -32.95 -19.67
C SER A 436 -12.93 -34.32 -20.02
N GLU A 437 -13.74 -35.16 -20.66
CA GLU A 437 -13.34 -36.41 -21.29
C GLU A 437 -13.47 -36.23 -22.80
N GLU A 438 -12.38 -36.47 -23.52
CA GLU A 438 -12.30 -36.35 -24.98
C GLU A 438 -11.90 -37.69 -25.59
N ASP A 439 -12.03 -37.84 -26.92
CA ASP A 439 -11.74 -39.11 -27.60
C ASP A 439 -10.24 -39.49 -27.55
N ASP A 440 -9.34 -38.52 -27.35
CA ASP A 440 -7.87 -38.70 -27.30
C ASP A 440 -7.27 -38.63 -25.88
N GLY A 441 -8.12 -38.50 -24.86
CA GLY A 441 -7.71 -38.55 -23.45
C GLY A 441 -8.66 -37.79 -22.52
N THR A 442 -8.21 -37.59 -21.28
CA THR A 442 -8.99 -36.88 -20.26
C THR A 442 -8.20 -35.67 -19.76
N LEU A 443 -8.89 -34.52 -19.66
CA LEU A 443 -8.34 -33.29 -19.09
C LEU A 443 -8.67 -33.22 -17.60
N PHE A 444 -7.63 -33.10 -16.79
CA PHE A 444 -7.71 -32.96 -15.33
C PHE A 444 -7.30 -31.56 -14.91
N GLU A 445 -7.92 -31.07 -13.85
CA GLU A 445 -7.41 -29.94 -13.07
C GLU A 445 -6.73 -30.52 -11.82
N LEU A 446 -5.42 -30.29 -11.70
CA LEU A 446 -4.60 -30.70 -10.56
C LEU A 446 -4.12 -29.44 -9.83
N ARG A 447 -4.37 -29.35 -8.53
CA ARG A 447 -3.80 -28.31 -7.66
C ARG A 447 -2.50 -28.83 -7.07
N LEU A 448 -1.39 -28.32 -7.58
CA LEU A 448 -0.04 -28.75 -7.20
C LEU A 448 0.57 -27.78 -6.20
N THR A 449 1.41 -28.32 -5.33
CA THR A 449 2.23 -27.60 -4.32
C THR A 449 3.73 -27.76 -4.66
N ASP A 450 4.62 -27.27 -3.80
CA ASP A 450 6.09 -27.17 -3.96
C ASP A 450 6.83 -28.43 -4.46
N ALA A 451 6.21 -29.60 -4.40
CA ALA A 451 6.74 -30.86 -4.93
C ALA A 451 6.46 -31.05 -6.44
N SER A 452 6.47 -29.97 -7.21
CA SER A 452 6.31 -29.98 -8.68
C SER A 452 7.28 -29.00 -9.33
N ALA A 453 7.98 -29.42 -10.37
CA ALA A 453 8.89 -28.58 -11.13
C ALA A 453 8.17 -27.36 -11.76
N VAL A 454 6.88 -27.52 -12.09
CA VAL A 454 6.04 -26.44 -12.63
C VAL A 454 5.82 -25.37 -11.56
N VAL A 455 5.52 -25.76 -10.32
CA VAL A 455 5.30 -24.81 -9.21
C VAL A 455 6.57 -24.03 -8.94
N THR A 456 7.70 -24.72 -8.77
CA THR A 456 9.01 -24.07 -8.53
C THR A 456 9.37 -23.05 -9.61
N LEU A 457 9.15 -23.37 -10.89
CA LEU A 457 9.50 -22.45 -11.98
C LEU A 457 8.55 -21.25 -12.07
N VAL A 458 7.26 -21.45 -11.79
CA VAL A 458 6.29 -20.35 -11.73
C VAL A 458 6.60 -19.40 -10.57
N GLU A 459 6.97 -19.92 -9.39
CA GLU A 459 7.37 -19.12 -8.23
C GLU A 459 8.64 -18.29 -8.49
N LEU A 460 9.58 -18.84 -9.27
CA LEU A 460 10.77 -18.13 -9.71
C LEU A 460 10.51 -17.11 -10.82
N GLY A 461 9.25 -16.96 -11.26
CA GLY A 461 8.83 -15.98 -12.26
C GLY A 461 9.05 -16.42 -13.71
N ALA A 462 9.28 -17.71 -13.97
CA ALA A 462 9.33 -18.22 -15.34
C ALA A 462 7.93 -18.54 -15.86
N LYS A 463 7.72 -18.27 -17.14
CA LYS A 463 6.53 -18.74 -17.86
C LYS A 463 6.79 -20.16 -18.35
N VAL A 464 5.96 -21.11 -17.93
CA VAL A 464 6.02 -22.48 -18.48
C VAL A 464 5.30 -22.48 -19.84
N GLU A 465 6.05 -22.75 -20.92
CA GLU A 465 5.52 -22.79 -22.28
C GLU A 465 4.91 -24.15 -22.62
N SER A 466 5.55 -25.22 -22.18
CA SER A 466 5.01 -26.58 -22.32
C SER A 466 5.69 -27.54 -21.38
N PHE A 467 4.96 -28.56 -20.95
CA PHE A 467 5.54 -29.72 -20.30
C PHE A 467 4.86 -30.98 -20.83
N ALA A 468 5.63 -31.85 -21.46
CA ALA A 468 5.14 -33.13 -21.96
C ALA A 468 6.02 -34.24 -21.41
N VAL A 469 5.39 -35.28 -20.85
CA VAL A 469 6.06 -36.45 -20.30
C VAL A 469 5.48 -37.71 -20.90
N THR A 470 6.33 -38.62 -21.36
CA THR A 470 5.93 -39.94 -21.86
C THR A 470 6.77 -41.01 -21.18
N GLY A 471 6.14 -42.01 -20.54
CA GLY A 471 6.84 -43.08 -19.83
C GLY A 471 7.80 -42.61 -18.72
N GLY A 472 7.58 -41.42 -18.15
CA GLY A 472 8.47 -40.80 -17.17
C GLY A 472 9.72 -40.13 -17.74
N GLU A 473 9.76 -39.88 -19.05
CA GLU A 473 10.73 -38.99 -19.69
C GLU A 473 10.03 -37.68 -20.09
N GLY A 474 10.40 -36.59 -19.43
CA GLY A 474 9.76 -35.29 -19.53
C GLY A 474 10.61 -34.28 -20.28
N ARG A 475 9.94 -33.43 -21.07
CA ARG A 475 10.52 -32.25 -21.68
C ARG A 475 9.73 -31.02 -21.28
N LEU A 476 10.40 -30.15 -20.53
CA LEU A 476 9.83 -28.93 -19.97
C LEU A 476 10.47 -27.72 -20.64
N VAL A 477 9.66 -26.89 -21.27
CA VAL A 477 10.09 -25.66 -21.92
C VAL A 477 9.56 -24.50 -21.10
N ILE A 478 10.46 -23.60 -20.70
CA ILE A 478 10.09 -22.35 -20.06
C ILE A 478 10.64 -21.18 -20.85
N ARG A 479 10.01 -20.03 -20.64
CA ARG A 479 10.47 -18.74 -21.09
C ARG A 479 10.80 -17.87 -19.88
N ALA A 480 12.01 -17.36 -19.87
CA ALA A 480 12.51 -16.44 -18.87
C ALA A 480 12.92 -15.11 -19.53
N PRO A 481 12.86 -13.98 -18.81
CA PRO A 481 13.22 -12.67 -19.35
C PRO A 481 14.70 -12.60 -19.74
N ALA A 482 15.00 -11.95 -20.87
CA ALA A 482 16.37 -11.65 -21.26
C ALA A 482 17.04 -10.77 -20.19
N GLY A 483 18.08 -11.30 -19.54
CA GLY A 483 18.77 -10.66 -18.42
C GLY A 483 18.48 -11.26 -17.03
N SER A 484 17.51 -12.16 -16.91
CA SER A 484 17.30 -12.92 -15.67
C SER A 484 18.46 -13.87 -15.41
N ASP A 485 18.79 -14.10 -14.14
CA ASP A 485 19.80 -15.09 -13.79
C ASP A 485 19.26 -16.51 -14.08
N LEU A 486 19.62 -17.03 -15.26
CA LEU A 486 19.26 -18.37 -15.71
C LEU A 486 19.72 -19.47 -14.74
N ARG A 487 20.75 -19.18 -13.94
CA ARG A 487 21.23 -20.09 -12.92
C ARG A 487 20.23 -20.26 -11.80
N THR A 488 19.44 -19.25 -11.46
CA THR A 488 18.37 -19.31 -10.45
C THR A 488 17.31 -20.32 -10.86
N PHE A 489 16.82 -20.28 -12.10
CA PHE A 489 15.86 -21.27 -12.60
C PHE A 489 16.43 -22.67 -12.63
N THR A 490 17.68 -22.80 -13.11
CA THR A 490 18.34 -24.11 -13.23
C THR A 490 18.58 -24.75 -11.85
N LEU A 491 19.14 -24.00 -10.90
CA LEU A 491 19.39 -24.48 -9.54
C LEU A 491 18.09 -24.67 -8.75
N GLY A 492 17.11 -23.78 -8.96
CA GLY A 492 15.81 -23.82 -8.32
C GLY A 492 15.09 -25.13 -8.61
N VAL A 493 15.08 -25.58 -9.87
CA VAL A 493 14.47 -26.88 -10.23
C VAL A 493 15.37 -28.08 -9.92
N GLN A 494 16.70 -27.95 -10.04
CA GLN A 494 17.64 -29.05 -9.75
C GLN A 494 17.79 -29.37 -8.27
N SER A 495 17.54 -28.41 -7.38
CA SER A 495 17.62 -28.61 -5.93
C SER A 495 16.60 -29.65 -5.43
N PRO A 496 15.29 -29.53 -5.72
CA PRO A 496 14.29 -30.56 -5.41
C PRO A 496 14.34 -31.75 -6.39
N PHE A 497 14.76 -31.55 -7.64
CA PHE A 497 14.79 -32.59 -8.69
C PHE A 497 16.17 -32.74 -9.34
N PRO A 498 17.11 -33.48 -8.71
CA PRO A 498 18.48 -33.62 -9.18
C PRO A 498 18.63 -34.24 -10.59
N GLU A 499 17.62 -34.97 -11.08
CA GLU A 499 17.63 -35.56 -12.43
C GLU A 499 17.20 -34.58 -13.54
N VAL A 500 16.93 -33.31 -13.22
CA VAL A 500 16.64 -32.28 -14.22
C VAL A 500 17.93 -31.74 -14.84
N SER A 501 17.96 -31.63 -16.17
CA SER A 501 19.09 -31.01 -16.88
C SER A 501 18.65 -30.09 -18.01
N VAL A 502 19.41 -29.01 -18.25
CA VAL A 502 19.16 -28.09 -19.37
C VAL A 502 19.73 -28.72 -20.65
N VAL A 503 18.87 -28.93 -21.65
CA VAL A 503 19.24 -29.51 -22.95
C VAL A 503 19.31 -28.48 -24.06
N ALA A 504 18.56 -27.39 -23.97
CA ALA A 504 18.66 -26.28 -24.91
C ALA A 504 18.49 -24.93 -24.21
N LYS A 505 19.19 -23.94 -24.75
CA LYS A 505 19.01 -22.52 -24.44
C LYS A 505 18.93 -21.79 -25.77
N ARG A 506 17.86 -21.03 -25.98
CA ARG A 506 17.66 -20.22 -27.18
C ARG A 506 17.23 -18.83 -26.78
N GLU A 507 17.84 -17.84 -27.41
CA GLU A 507 17.31 -16.49 -27.39
C GLU A 507 16.25 -16.43 -28.49
N VAL A 508 15.03 -16.07 -28.10
CA VAL A 508 13.88 -15.98 -28.98
C VAL A 508 13.49 -14.53 -29.02
N ASP A 509 13.58 -13.92 -30.19
CA ASP A 509 12.97 -12.61 -30.43
C ASP A 509 11.47 -12.80 -30.24
N ASP A 510 10.90 -12.17 -29.21
CA ASP A 510 9.45 -12.10 -29.14
C ASP A 510 9.06 -11.23 -30.33
N ALA A 511 8.45 -11.86 -31.35
CA ALA A 511 7.80 -11.10 -32.39
C ALA A 511 6.70 -10.31 -31.68
N VAL A 512 7.01 -9.08 -31.26
CA VAL A 512 6.10 -8.12 -30.67
C VAL A 512 4.99 -7.91 -31.68
N GLN A 513 3.98 -8.76 -31.57
CA GLN A 513 2.72 -8.56 -32.24
C GLN A 513 2.05 -7.45 -31.45
N SER A 514 2.40 -6.21 -31.84
CA SER A 514 1.79 -4.97 -31.36
C SER A 514 0.27 -5.10 -31.17
N THR A 515 -0.32 -4.28 -30.31
CA THR A 515 -1.79 -4.12 -30.21
C THR A 515 -2.49 -3.99 -31.58
N SER A 516 -1.77 -3.56 -32.61
CA SER A 516 -2.26 -3.50 -34.00
C SER A 516 -2.44 -4.86 -34.69
N SER A 517 -1.62 -5.87 -34.39
CA SER A 517 -1.79 -7.25 -34.89
C SER A 517 -2.83 -8.03 -34.12
N PHE A 518 -2.95 -7.86 -32.80
CA PHE A 518 -4.10 -8.34 -32.02
C PHE A 518 -5.40 -7.90 -32.66
N ARG A 519 -5.50 -6.57 -32.83
CA ARG A 519 -6.68 -5.90 -33.36
C ARG A 519 -6.98 -6.39 -34.77
N ARG A 520 -5.96 -6.54 -35.63
CA ARG A 520 -6.13 -7.09 -36.98
C ARG A 520 -6.64 -8.53 -36.96
N GLN A 521 -6.05 -9.41 -36.14
CA GLN A 521 -6.50 -10.81 -36.03
C GLN A 521 -7.93 -10.92 -35.48
N LEU A 522 -8.26 -10.11 -34.47
CA LEU A 522 -9.61 -10.08 -33.90
C LEU A 522 -10.62 -9.51 -34.91
N GLU A 523 -10.25 -8.47 -35.65
CA GLU A 523 -11.06 -7.90 -36.74
C GLU A 523 -11.29 -8.91 -37.88
N GLU A 524 -10.33 -9.79 -38.17
CA GLU A 524 -10.45 -10.88 -39.16
C GLU A 524 -11.34 -12.03 -38.67
N LYS A 525 -11.35 -12.32 -37.36
CA LYS A 525 -12.14 -13.42 -36.78
C LYS A 525 -13.59 -13.04 -36.48
N LEU A 526 -13.86 -11.79 -36.09
CA LEU A 526 -15.21 -11.32 -35.79
C LEU A 526 -16.01 -11.07 -37.07
N THR A 527 -17.26 -11.53 -37.11
CA THR A 527 -18.17 -11.09 -38.17
C THR A 527 -18.60 -9.65 -37.93
N ASP A 528 -18.97 -8.93 -38.99
CA ASP A 528 -19.50 -7.56 -38.85
C ASP A 528 -20.65 -7.50 -37.84
N ARG A 529 -21.53 -8.50 -37.86
CA ARG A 529 -22.65 -8.58 -36.91
C ARG A 529 -22.22 -8.79 -35.46
N GLN A 530 -21.16 -9.58 -35.21
CA GLN A 530 -20.62 -9.77 -33.86
C GLN A 530 -19.95 -8.49 -33.35
N ARG A 531 -19.21 -7.80 -34.23
CA ARG A 531 -18.57 -6.52 -33.91
C ARG A 531 -19.61 -5.46 -33.53
N ASP A 532 -20.62 -5.27 -34.38
CA ASP A 532 -21.70 -4.29 -34.14
C ASP A 532 -22.42 -4.55 -32.81
N VAL A 533 -22.70 -5.83 -32.51
CA VAL A 533 -23.37 -6.25 -31.27
C VAL A 533 -22.51 -5.93 -30.04
N MET A 534 -21.22 -6.26 -30.07
CA MET A 534 -20.30 -6.01 -28.95
C MET A 534 -20.07 -4.50 -28.72
N GLU A 535 -19.87 -3.72 -29.78
CA GLU A 535 -19.67 -2.26 -29.69
C GLU A 535 -20.91 -1.54 -29.14
N THR A 536 -22.09 -1.96 -29.59
CA THR A 536 -23.37 -1.40 -29.11
C THR A 536 -23.62 -1.80 -27.66
N ALA A 537 -23.34 -3.05 -27.27
CA ALA A 537 -23.45 -3.49 -25.88
C ALA A 537 -22.51 -2.67 -24.96
N LEU A 538 -21.27 -2.45 -25.38
CA LEU A 538 -20.31 -1.64 -24.62
C LEU A 538 -20.78 -0.19 -24.47
N THR A 539 -21.14 0.47 -25.57
CA THR A 539 -21.53 1.90 -25.59
C THR A 539 -22.85 2.16 -24.83
N SER A 540 -23.73 1.17 -24.73
CA SER A 540 -25.00 1.26 -24.01
C SER A 540 -24.88 1.00 -22.51
N GLY A 541 -23.68 0.72 -22.00
CA GLY A 541 -23.46 0.39 -20.59
C GLY A 541 -24.04 -0.98 -20.20
N TYR A 542 -24.17 -1.91 -21.14
CA TYR A 542 -24.67 -3.27 -20.88
C TYR A 542 -23.80 -4.04 -19.86
N PHE A 543 -22.50 -3.78 -19.88
CA PHE A 543 -21.50 -4.44 -19.04
C PHE A 543 -21.24 -3.73 -17.70
N GLU A 544 -21.81 -2.54 -17.47
CA GLU A 544 -21.56 -1.72 -16.27
C GLU A 544 -22.39 -2.18 -15.06
N TRP A 545 -21.97 -1.79 -13.86
CA TRP A 545 -22.79 -1.91 -12.65
C TRP A 545 -22.97 -0.54 -11.97
N PRO A 546 -24.21 -0.09 -11.72
CA PRO A 546 -25.47 -0.66 -12.22
C PRO A 546 -25.56 -0.57 -13.75
N ARG A 547 -26.21 -1.56 -14.40
CA ARG A 547 -26.27 -1.63 -15.88
C ARG A 547 -27.00 -0.42 -16.46
N GLY A 548 -26.38 0.20 -17.46
CA GLY A 548 -26.97 1.32 -18.21
C GLY A 548 -28.05 0.90 -19.22
N SER A 549 -28.03 -0.34 -19.72
CA SER A 549 -29.05 -0.88 -20.62
C SER A 549 -29.22 -2.40 -20.47
N THR A 550 -30.44 -2.90 -20.68
CA THR A 550 -30.77 -4.33 -20.67
C THR A 550 -30.51 -5.00 -22.02
N ALA A 551 -30.43 -6.33 -22.04
CA ALA A 551 -30.24 -7.08 -23.28
C ALA A 551 -31.39 -6.85 -24.28
N GLU A 552 -32.63 -6.71 -23.79
CA GLU A 552 -33.80 -6.40 -24.62
C GLU A 552 -33.70 -5.02 -25.27
N GLU A 553 -33.23 -4.01 -24.54
CA GLU A 553 -33.07 -2.64 -25.05
C GLU A 553 -31.97 -2.55 -26.11
N VAL A 554 -30.84 -3.23 -25.88
CA VAL A 554 -29.73 -3.31 -26.85
C VAL A 554 -30.12 -4.13 -28.09
N ALA A 555 -30.84 -5.23 -27.91
CA ALA A 555 -31.35 -6.01 -29.05
C ALA A 555 -32.35 -5.20 -29.90
N SER A 556 -33.22 -4.43 -29.24
CA SER A 556 -34.20 -3.54 -29.90
C SER A 556 -33.50 -2.45 -30.72
N SER A 557 -32.45 -1.82 -30.18
CA SER A 557 -31.68 -0.79 -30.90
C SER A 557 -30.95 -1.34 -32.14
N LEU A 558 -30.54 -2.62 -32.08
CA LEU A 558 -29.90 -3.35 -33.17
C LEU A 558 -30.90 -3.98 -34.17
N GLY A 559 -32.21 -3.87 -33.91
CA GLY A 559 -33.25 -4.44 -34.76
C GLY A 559 -33.25 -5.98 -34.81
N ILE A 560 -32.79 -6.64 -33.74
CA ILE A 560 -32.77 -8.11 -33.62
C ILE A 560 -33.51 -8.58 -32.37
N ALA A 561 -33.81 -9.89 -32.33
CA ALA A 561 -34.37 -10.52 -31.14
C ALA A 561 -33.30 -10.68 -30.05
N ALA A 562 -33.68 -10.56 -28.78
CA ALA A 562 -32.78 -10.73 -27.63
C ALA A 562 -32.00 -12.07 -27.63
N PRO A 563 -32.56 -13.23 -28.04
CA PRO A 563 -31.79 -14.47 -28.16
C PRO A 563 -30.65 -14.37 -29.20
N THR A 564 -30.91 -13.70 -30.33
CA THR A 564 -29.91 -13.48 -31.40
C THR A 564 -28.81 -12.52 -30.94
N PHE A 565 -29.17 -11.51 -30.14
CA PHE A 565 -28.18 -10.65 -29.49
C PHE A 565 -27.26 -11.46 -28.57
N HIS A 566 -27.82 -12.30 -27.68
CA HIS A 566 -27.01 -13.14 -26.79
C HIS A 566 -26.13 -14.15 -27.53
N GLU A 567 -26.62 -14.75 -28.61
CA GLU A 567 -25.85 -15.68 -29.44
C GLU A 567 -24.65 -14.99 -30.09
N HIS A 568 -24.86 -13.83 -30.72
CA HIS A 568 -23.78 -13.07 -31.33
C HIS A 568 -22.80 -12.50 -30.29
N LEU A 569 -23.31 -12.04 -29.15
CA LEU A 569 -22.48 -11.52 -28.07
C LEU A 569 -21.58 -12.62 -27.51
N ARG A 570 -22.13 -13.78 -27.12
CA ARG A 570 -21.33 -14.92 -26.63
C ARG A 570 -20.32 -15.42 -27.65
N ALA A 571 -20.71 -15.49 -28.91
CA ALA A 571 -19.80 -15.93 -29.97
C ALA A 571 -18.66 -14.92 -30.21
N GLY A 572 -18.93 -13.62 -30.05
CA GLY A 572 -17.93 -12.56 -30.12
C GLY A 572 -17.01 -12.53 -28.90
N GLU A 573 -17.58 -12.60 -27.68
CA GLU A 573 -16.85 -12.72 -26.42
C GLU A 573 -15.91 -13.93 -26.43
N ARG A 574 -16.39 -15.10 -26.86
CA ARG A 574 -15.55 -16.29 -26.99
C ARG A 574 -14.37 -16.05 -27.93
N LYS A 575 -14.58 -15.46 -29.12
CA LYS A 575 -13.50 -15.17 -30.07
C LYS A 575 -12.49 -14.13 -29.55
N LEU A 576 -12.98 -13.16 -28.78
CA LEU A 576 -12.15 -12.15 -28.12
C LEU A 576 -11.29 -12.80 -27.05
N ILE A 577 -11.89 -13.62 -26.18
CA ILE A 577 -11.20 -14.40 -25.15
C ILE A 577 -10.19 -15.35 -25.77
N GLU A 578 -10.59 -16.15 -26.78
CA GLU A 578 -9.70 -17.05 -27.52
C GLU A 578 -8.54 -16.30 -28.18
N SER A 579 -8.76 -15.09 -28.70
CA SER A 579 -7.69 -14.32 -29.34
C SER A 579 -6.79 -13.64 -28.31
N PHE A 580 -7.37 -13.18 -27.21
CA PHE A 580 -6.63 -12.57 -26.10
C PHE A 580 -5.71 -13.61 -25.48
N PHE A 581 -6.23 -14.80 -25.15
CA PHE A 581 -5.41 -15.89 -24.65
C PHE A 581 -4.50 -16.47 -25.74
N ALA A 582 -4.88 -16.57 -27.02
CA ALA A 582 -3.91 -16.93 -28.06
C ALA A 582 -2.72 -15.93 -28.17
N GLU A 583 -2.87 -14.69 -27.70
CA GLU A 583 -1.82 -13.68 -27.71
C GLU A 583 -1.10 -13.54 -26.36
N THR A 584 -1.78 -13.74 -25.23
CA THR A 584 -1.18 -13.65 -23.87
C THR A 584 -0.83 -15.00 -23.23
N GLY A 585 -1.52 -16.08 -23.58
CA GLY A 585 -1.32 -17.42 -23.03
C GLY A 585 -2.08 -18.49 -23.80
N ASP A 586 -1.55 -18.92 -24.96
CA ASP A 586 -1.75 -20.26 -25.51
C ASP A 586 -1.13 -20.42 -26.89
N ARG A 587 -0.03 -21.16 -26.92
CA ARG A 587 0.29 -22.09 -28.01
C ARG A 587 -0.34 -23.47 -27.76
N VAL A 588 -1.48 -23.55 -27.10
CA VAL A 588 -2.25 -24.79 -27.01
C VAL A 588 -3.26 -24.85 -28.15
N GLY A 589 -2.97 -25.67 -29.15
CA GLY A 589 -4.00 -26.24 -30.03
C GLY A 589 -3.96 -25.94 -31.54
N ARG A 590 -3.03 -25.16 -32.11
CA ARG A 590 -3.04 -24.87 -33.58
C ARG A 590 -1.93 -25.48 -34.44
N ASP A 591 -1.05 -26.33 -33.90
CA ASP A 591 -0.09 -27.08 -34.73
C ASP A 591 -0.59 -28.48 -35.18
N ARG A 592 -1.82 -28.88 -34.82
CA ARG A 592 -2.38 -30.19 -35.20
C ARG A 592 -3.16 -30.24 -36.53
N GLU A 593 -3.59 -29.11 -37.10
CA GLU A 593 -4.32 -29.15 -38.40
C GLU A 593 -3.45 -28.87 -39.63
N GLU A 594 -2.30 -28.19 -39.52
CA GLU A 594 -1.45 -27.89 -40.70
C GLU A 594 -0.41 -28.98 -41.03
N ARG A 595 -0.17 -29.97 -40.16
CA ARG A 595 0.75 -31.09 -40.45
C ARG A 595 0.09 -32.37 -40.99
N ALA A 596 -1.23 -32.37 -41.18
CA ALA A 596 -1.93 -33.46 -41.86
C ALA A 596 -2.20 -33.19 -43.35
N ALA A 597 -1.73 -32.06 -43.89
CA ALA A 597 -1.96 -31.65 -45.27
C ALA A 597 -0.72 -31.76 -46.18
N ASP A 598 0.45 -32.14 -45.66
CA ASP A 598 1.70 -32.18 -46.43
C ASP A 598 2.57 -33.44 -46.22
N ASP A 599 1.97 -34.58 -45.85
CA ASP A 599 2.57 -35.92 -45.98
C ASP A 599 1.64 -36.90 -46.70
#